data_AF-A0A9X6AFM7-F1
#
_entry.id   AF-A0A9X6AFM7-F1
#
_cell.length_a   1.000
_cell.length_b   1.000
_cell.length_c   1.000
_cell.angle_alpha   90.00
_cell.angle_beta   90.00
_cell.angle_gamma   90.00
#
_symmetry.space_group_name_H-M   'P 1'
#
loop_
_entity.id
_entity.type
_entity.pdbx_description
1 polymer ?
#
loop_
_entity_poly.entity_id
_entity_poly.type
_entity_poly.pdbx_seq_one_letter_code
_entity_poly.pdbx_strand_id
1 'polypeptide(L)'
;SLVDTWKGLPRLDRKSDDELWHRFSHARSAFSKRRKAHFASLDAQREDARKTKEKLVAEAESLSASTDWGPTAARYRELMADWKAAGRAQREHEDDLWNRFRGAQDVFFAARSSVFAERDAEQSENLKLKEELAEEAEKLVPVQDLKAARAAFRSINERWEAIGHVPRDARPKVEGRMHAVERALQESEEAEWRRTNPEARARAEGLTGQLQAAVDKLQGQIETARAAGNTSRADKLQKELDGRQA
;
A
#
# COMPACT_ATOMS: atom_id res chain seq x y z
N SER A 1 -19.86 67.45 -19.63
CA SER A 1 -20.92 66.43 -19.87
C SER A 1 -21.55 66.66 -21.24
N LEU A 2 -22.22 65.67 -21.84
CA LEU A 2 -22.93 65.84 -23.13
C LEU A 2 -23.95 67.00 -23.09
N VAL A 3 -24.50 67.30 -21.91
CA VAL A 3 -25.40 68.45 -21.69
C VAL A 3 -24.64 69.78 -21.77
N ASP A 4 -23.40 69.83 -21.31
CA ASP A 4 -22.58 71.05 -21.35
C ASP A 4 -22.10 71.32 -22.79
N THR A 5 -21.79 70.27 -23.53
CA THR A 5 -21.51 70.34 -24.97
C THR A 5 -22.74 70.83 -25.74
N TRP A 6 -23.94 70.33 -25.43
CA TRP A 6 -25.19 70.82 -26.02
C TRP A 6 -25.41 72.32 -25.78
N LYS A 7 -25.23 72.77 -24.54
CA LYS A 7 -25.42 74.18 -24.14
C LYS A 7 -24.42 75.14 -24.80
N GLY A 8 -23.30 74.63 -25.30
CA GLY A 8 -22.27 75.39 -26.00
C GLY A 8 -22.47 75.49 -27.52
N LEU A 9 -23.49 74.84 -28.09
CA LEU A 9 -23.77 74.91 -29.53
C LEU A 9 -24.44 76.24 -29.92
N PRO A 10 -24.26 76.72 -31.17
CA PRO A 10 -25.00 77.87 -31.69
C PRO A 10 -26.52 77.66 -31.60
N ARG A 11 -27.27 78.70 -31.19
CA ARG A 11 -28.72 78.61 -31.02
C ARG A 11 -29.43 78.54 -32.37
N LEU A 12 -30.32 77.57 -32.52
CA LEU A 12 -31.24 77.46 -33.64
C LEU A 12 -32.52 78.27 -33.36
N ASP A 13 -33.46 78.26 -34.31
CA ASP A 13 -34.82 78.73 -34.01
C ASP A 13 -35.43 77.89 -32.88
N ARG A 14 -36.30 78.52 -32.09
CA ARG A 14 -36.83 77.93 -30.87
C ARG A 14 -37.51 76.58 -31.09
N LYS A 15 -38.23 76.41 -32.21
CA LYS A 15 -38.98 75.19 -32.48
C LYS A 15 -38.04 74.02 -32.75
N SER A 16 -37.01 74.24 -33.57
CA SER A 16 -36.01 73.20 -33.88
C SER A 16 -35.14 72.87 -32.66
N ASP A 17 -34.75 73.86 -31.86
CA ASP A 17 -33.96 73.65 -30.64
C ASP A 17 -34.74 72.83 -29.60
N ASP A 18 -36.02 73.17 -29.36
CA ASP A 18 -36.90 72.45 -28.44
C ASP A 18 -37.07 70.97 -28.87
N GLU A 19 -37.34 70.70 -30.16
CA GLU A 19 -37.50 69.34 -30.68
C GLU A 19 -36.21 68.51 -30.52
N LEU A 20 -35.07 69.06 -30.93
CA LEU A 20 -33.78 68.39 -30.84
C LEU A 20 -33.38 68.16 -29.38
N TRP A 21 -33.67 69.11 -28.49
CA TRP A 21 -33.43 68.97 -27.05
C TRP A 21 -34.30 67.87 -26.44
N HIS A 22 -35.58 67.79 -26.79
CA HIS A 22 -36.47 66.72 -26.35
C HIS A 22 -35.93 65.34 -26.75
N ARG A 23 -35.52 65.18 -28.01
CA ARG A 23 -34.93 63.92 -28.52
C ARG A 23 -33.64 63.56 -27.78
N PHE A 24 -32.73 64.52 -27.61
CA PHE A 24 -31.47 64.32 -26.90
C PHE A 24 -31.69 63.98 -25.42
N SER A 25 -32.53 64.74 -24.72
CA SER A 25 -32.83 64.52 -23.31
C SER A 25 -33.50 63.16 -23.07
N HIS A 26 -34.44 62.77 -23.94
CA HIS A 26 -35.08 61.45 -23.90
C HIS A 26 -34.06 60.33 -24.10
N ALA A 27 -33.22 60.41 -25.14
CA ALA A 27 -32.18 59.42 -25.41
C ALA A 27 -31.17 59.29 -24.25
N ARG A 28 -30.71 60.42 -23.71
CA ARG A 28 -29.79 60.48 -22.55
C ARG A 28 -30.43 59.87 -21.30
N SER A 29 -31.69 60.16 -21.04
CA SER A 29 -32.43 59.65 -19.88
C SER A 29 -32.65 58.14 -20.00
N ALA A 30 -33.02 57.66 -21.19
CA ALA A 30 -33.17 56.23 -21.48
C ALA A 30 -31.83 55.48 -21.31
N PHE A 31 -30.72 56.02 -21.83
CA PHE A 31 -29.38 55.46 -21.64
C PHE A 31 -28.99 55.44 -20.17
N SER A 32 -29.16 56.55 -19.45
CA SER A 32 -28.80 56.64 -18.03
C SER A 32 -29.60 55.66 -17.17
N LYS A 33 -30.89 55.47 -17.47
CA LYS A 33 -31.76 54.47 -16.83
C LYS A 33 -31.24 53.05 -17.07
N ARG A 34 -30.94 52.69 -18.33
CA ARG A 34 -30.40 51.36 -18.69
C ARG A 34 -29.03 51.12 -18.06
N ARG A 35 -28.15 52.12 -18.07
CA ARG A 35 -26.82 52.05 -17.45
C ARG A 35 -26.93 51.81 -15.94
N LYS A 36 -27.80 52.55 -15.24
CA LYS A 36 -28.05 52.35 -13.80
C LYS A 36 -28.58 50.95 -13.53
N ALA A 37 -29.55 50.48 -14.31
CA ALA A 37 -30.10 49.13 -14.15
C ALA A 37 -29.06 48.03 -14.41
N HIS A 38 -28.21 48.20 -15.43
CA HIS A 38 -27.13 47.24 -15.73
C HIS A 38 -26.13 47.13 -14.59
N PHE A 39 -25.61 48.25 -14.07
CA PHE A 39 -24.68 48.22 -12.93
C PHE A 39 -25.34 47.70 -11.66
N ALA A 40 -26.60 48.06 -11.38
CA ALA A 40 -27.34 47.49 -10.25
C ALA A 40 -27.49 45.96 -10.37
N SER A 41 -27.71 45.43 -11.58
CA SER A 41 -27.76 43.98 -11.82
C SER A 41 -26.39 43.32 -11.64
N LEU A 42 -25.30 43.96 -12.08
CA LEU A 42 -23.95 43.43 -11.89
C LEU A 42 -23.55 43.41 -10.41
N ASP A 43 -23.91 44.47 -9.67
CA ASP A 43 -23.62 44.56 -8.24
C ASP A 43 -24.43 43.51 -7.47
N ALA A 44 -25.70 43.28 -7.82
CA ALA A 44 -26.49 42.20 -7.25
C ALA A 44 -25.87 40.81 -7.51
N GLN A 45 -25.43 40.52 -8.74
CA GLN A 45 -24.77 39.26 -9.08
C GLN A 45 -23.46 39.05 -8.31
N ARG A 46 -22.67 40.11 -8.11
CA ARG A 46 -21.42 40.06 -7.34
C ARG A 46 -21.69 39.82 -5.85
N GLU A 47 -22.73 40.43 -5.30
CA GLU A 47 -23.14 40.21 -3.91
C GLU A 47 -23.64 38.78 -3.69
N ASP A 48 -24.40 38.21 -4.62
CA ASP A 48 -24.84 36.81 -4.53
C ASP A 48 -23.67 35.83 -4.66
N ALA A 49 -22.69 36.14 -5.54
CA ALA A 49 -21.44 35.39 -5.64
C ALA A 49 -20.64 35.46 -4.34
N ARG A 50 -20.51 36.65 -3.72
CA ARG A 50 -19.84 36.85 -2.42
C ARG A 50 -20.48 35.99 -1.34
N LYS A 51 -21.81 36.08 -1.17
CA LYS A 51 -22.53 35.29 -0.14
C LYS A 51 -22.40 33.80 -0.34
N THR A 52 -22.40 33.33 -1.59
CA THR A 52 -22.19 31.92 -1.90
C THR A 52 -20.79 31.50 -1.48
N LYS A 53 -19.77 32.27 -1.86
CA LYS A 53 -18.38 32.00 -1.50
C LYS A 53 -18.12 32.07 0.00
N GLU A 54 -18.77 32.97 0.72
CA GLU A 54 -18.71 33.03 2.19
C GLU A 54 -19.18 31.73 2.84
N LYS A 55 -20.26 31.13 2.33
CA LYS A 55 -20.72 29.83 2.82
C LYS A 55 -19.73 28.72 2.52
N LEU A 56 -19.16 28.70 1.31
CA LEU A 56 -18.14 27.72 0.92
C LEU A 56 -16.87 27.83 1.78
N VAL A 57 -16.45 29.06 2.08
CA VAL A 57 -15.31 29.34 2.97
C VAL A 57 -15.60 28.88 4.38
N ALA A 58 -16.75 29.22 4.94
CA ALA A 58 -17.13 28.80 6.30
C ALA A 58 -17.18 27.27 6.42
N GLU A 59 -17.67 26.58 5.38
CA GLU A 59 -17.67 25.12 5.35
C GLU A 59 -16.25 24.56 5.27
N ALA A 60 -15.41 25.08 4.37
CA ALA A 60 -14.00 24.71 4.27
C ALA A 60 -13.27 24.90 5.61
N GLU A 61 -13.44 26.05 6.26
CA GLU A 61 -12.86 26.36 7.57
C GLU A 61 -13.28 25.32 8.62
N SER A 62 -14.56 24.91 8.65
CA SER A 62 -15.04 23.89 9.59
C SER A 62 -14.46 22.49 9.34
N LEU A 63 -14.07 22.19 8.09
CA LEU A 63 -13.46 20.93 7.69
C LEU A 63 -11.93 20.89 7.86
N SER A 64 -11.29 22.04 8.11
CA SER A 64 -9.83 22.17 8.15
C SER A 64 -9.12 21.24 9.16
N ALA A 65 -9.75 20.99 10.30
CA ALA A 65 -9.24 20.13 11.36
C ALA A 65 -9.79 18.68 11.33
N SER A 66 -10.58 18.32 10.31
CA SER A 66 -11.12 16.97 10.18
C SER A 66 -10.02 15.94 9.97
N THR A 67 -10.13 14.81 10.66
CA THR A 67 -9.26 13.64 10.48
C THR A 67 -9.90 12.56 9.60
N ASP A 68 -11.12 12.79 9.10
CA ASP A 68 -11.79 11.90 8.15
C ASP A 68 -11.29 12.14 6.72
N TRP A 69 -10.05 11.69 6.47
CA TRP A 69 -9.26 12.10 5.32
C TRP A 69 -9.93 11.88 3.95
N GLY A 70 -10.65 10.76 3.78
CA GLY A 70 -11.25 10.39 2.49
C GLY A 70 -12.47 11.25 2.14
N PRO A 71 -13.54 11.19 2.94
CA PRO A 71 -14.74 12.01 2.78
C PRO A 71 -14.44 13.51 2.79
N THR A 72 -13.61 14.00 3.72
CA THR A 72 -13.27 15.44 3.74
C THR A 72 -12.49 15.87 2.48
N ALA A 73 -11.56 15.07 1.97
CA ALA A 73 -10.89 15.37 0.70
C ALA A 73 -11.85 15.36 -0.49
N ALA A 74 -12.86 14.48 -0.50
CA ALA A 74 -13.92 14.52 -1.51
C ALA A 74 -14.74 15.80 -1.41
N ARG A 75 -15.12 16.20 -0.19
CA ARG A 75 -15.87 17.43 0.04
C ARG A 75 -15.10 18.69 -0.40
N TYR A 76 -13.80 18.78 -0.14
CA TYR A 76 -12.97 19.89 -0.64
C TYR A 76 -12.96 19.97 -2.19
N ARG A 77 -13.04 18.84 -2.91
CA ARG A 77 -13.15 18.86 -4.38
C ARG A 77 -14.49 19.44 -4.84
N GLU A 78 -15.57 19.08 -4.16
CA GLU A 78 -16.91 19.62 -4.42
C GLU A 78 -16.96 21.12 -4.13
N LEU A 79 -16.45 21.55 -2.97
CA LEU A 79 -16.38 22.96 -2.61
C LEU A 79 -15.59 23.79 -3.63
N MET A 80 -14.51 23.25 -4.19
CA MET A 80 -13.75 23.91 -5.25
C MET A 80 -14.53 23.98 -6.58
N ALA A 81 -15.37 22.98 -6.88
CA ALA A 81 -16.26 23.01 -8.03
C ALA A 81 -17.35 24.08 -7.85
N ASP A 82 -17.99 24.11 -6.67
CA ASP A 82 -18.99 25.11 -6.30
C ASP A 82 -18.39 26.53 -6.29
N TRP A 83 -17.15 26.69 -5.82
CA TRP A 83 -16.41 27.95 -5.86
C TRP A 83 -16.27 28.49 -7.29
N LYS A 84 -15.90 27.62 -8.23
CA LYS A 84 -15.78 27.98 -9.66
C LYS A 84 -17.14 28.32 -10.28
N ALA A 85 -18.20 27.66 -9.83
CA ALA A 85 -19.57 27.89 -10.30
C ALA A 85 -20.22 29.17 -9.73
N ALA A 86 -19.81 29.61 -8.54
CA ALA A 86 -20.40 30.73 -7.81
C ALA A 86 -20.24 32.12 -8.47
N GLY A 87 -19.51 32.24 -9.59
CA GLY A 87 -19.25 33.52 -10.25
C GLY A 87 -18.11 34.30 -9.57
N ARG A 88 -18.08 35.63 -9.73
CA ARG A 88 -17.02 36.50 -9.17
C ARG A 88 -17.64 37.56 -8.25
N ALA A 89 -17.06 37.71 -7.06
CA ALA A 89 -17.36 38.81 -6.17
C ALA A 89 -16.60 40.08 -6.61
N GLN A 90 -16.75 41.17 -5.86
CA GLN A 90 -15.83 42.30 -5.99
C GLN A 90 -14.40 41.86 -5.65
N ARG A 91 -13.42 42.46 -6.32
CA ARG A 91 -12.02 42.01 -6.28
C ARG A 91 -11.46 41.88 -4.85
N GLU A 92 -11.74 42.86 -4.00
CA GLU A 92 -11.26 42.87 -2.61
C GLU A 92 -11.81 41.68 -1.80
N HIS A 93 -13.10 41.38 -1.94
CA HIS A 93 -13.73 40.22 -1.28
C HIS A 93 -13.29 38.89 -1.90
N GLU A 94 -13.10 38.86 -3.21
CA GLU A 94 -12.65 37.66 -3.93
C GLU A 94 -11.29 37.19 -3.42
N ASP A 95 -10.33 38.10 -3.28
CA ASP A 95 -8.97 37.78 -2.83
C ASP A 95 -8.97 37.31 -1.36
N ASP A 96 -9.71 37.99 -0.46
CA ASP A 96 -9.84 37.59 0.95
C ASP A 96 -10.47 36.19 1.09
N LEU A 97 -11.62 35.97 0.46
CA LEU A 97 -12.34 34.70 0.52
C LEU A 97 -11.50 33.56 -0.07
N TRP A 98 -10.75 33.83 -1.13
CA TRP A 98 -9.87 32.83 -1.74
C TRP A 98 -8.71 32.44 -0.82
N ASN A 99 -8.08 33.43 -0.18
CA ASN A 99 -7.00 33.17 0.77
C ASN A 99 -7.49 32.34 1.97
N ARG A 100 -8.68 32.64 2.49
CA ARG A 100 -9.30 31.87 3.58
C ARG A 100 -9.64 30.43 3.16
N PHE A 101 -10.28 30.27 1.99
CA PHE A 101 -10.60 28.96 1.43
C PHE A 101 -9.34 28.10 1.28
N ARG A 102 -8.30 28.67 0.67
CA ARG A 102 -7.03 27.98 0.44
C ARG A 102 -6.29 27.70 1.74
N GLY A 103 -6.28 28.64 2.69
CA GLY A 103 -5.69 28.42 4.00
C GLY A 103 -6.31 27.24 4.74
N ALA A 104 -7.65 27.12 4.73
CA ALA A 104 -8.35 25.99 5.32
C ALA A 104 -7.99 24.66 4.64
N GLN A 105 -7.93 24.66 3.29
CA GLN A 105 -7.49 23.52 2.51
C GLN A 105 -6.04 23.11 2.84
N ASP A 106 -5.13 24.08 2.92
CA ASP A 106 -3.72 23.84 3.19
C ASP A 106 -3.51 23.23 4.58
N VAL A 107 -4.24 23.69 5.60
CA VAL A 107 -4.21 23.10 6.96
C VAL A 107 -4.60 21.62 6.93
N PHE A 108 -5.72 21.29 6.29
CA PHE A 108 -6.20 19.90 6.19
C PHE A 108 -5.21 19.00 5.44
N PHE A 109 -4.74 19.43 4.26
CA PHE A 109 -3.85 18.61 3.45
C PHE A 109 -2.43 18.52 4.03
N ALA A 110 -1.95 19.52 4.75
CA ALA A 110 -0.70 19.45 5.50
C ALA A 110 -0.79 18.42 6.64
N ALA A 111 -1.85 18.48 7.46
CA ALA A 111 -2.08 17.52 8.53
C ALA A 111 -2.18 16.08 8.00
N ARG A 112 -2.97 15.89 6.94
CA ARG A 112 -3.08 14.61 6.23
C ARG A 112 -1.71 14.11 5.79
N SER A 113 -0.94 14.96 5.11
CA SER A 113 0.37 14.57 4.56
C SER A 113 1.37 14.22 5.67
N SER A 114 1.37 14.93 6.80
CA SER A 114 2.24 14.61 7.95
C SER A 114 1.97 13.21 8.48
N VAL A 115 0.70 12.85 8.70
CA VAL A 115 0.31 11.52 9.21
C VAL A 115 0.73 10.41 8.26
N PHE A 116 0.53 10.59 6.95
CA PHE A 116 0.97 9.59 5.98
C PHE A 116 2.50 9.52 5.87
N ALA A 117 3.20 10.66 5.95
CA ALA A 117 4.66 10.70 5.90
C ALA A 117 5.31 10.01 7.10
N GLU A 118 4.78 10.20 8.32
CA GLU A 118 5.24 9.51 9.53
C GLU A 118 5.08 7.99 9.39
N ARG A 119 3.91 7.55 8.93
CA ARG A 119 3.64 6.13 8.70
C ARG A 119 4.55 5.53 7.63
N ASP A 120 4.77 6.27 6.54
CA ASP A 120 5.61 5.80 5.43
C ASP A 120 7.10 5.75 5.84
N ALA A 121 7.55 6.69 6.69
CA ALA A 121 8.90 6.68 7.26
C ALA A 121 9.09 5.49 8.21
N GLU A 122 8.14 5.24 9.11
CA GLU A 122 8.16 4.07 10.00
C GLU A 122 8.21 2.76 9.21
N GLN A 123 7.34 2.63 8.19
CA GLN A 123 7.30 1.43 7.33
C GLN A 123 8.61 1.25 6.56
N SER A 124 9.21 2.34 6.06
CA SER A 124 10.49 2.29 5.35
C SER A 124 11.63 1.83 6.26
N GLU A 125 11.65 2.26 7.52
CA GLU A 125 12.64 1.81 8.50
C GLU A 125 12.43 0.34 8.89
N ASN A 126 11.18 -0.06 9.13
CA ASN A 126 10.81 -1.45 9.35
C ASN A 126 11.24 -2.35 8.19
N LEU A 127 11.12 -1.86 6.94
CA LEU A 127 11.54 -2.62 5.77
C LEU A 127 13.05 -2.87 5.78
N LYS A 128 13.88 -1.86 6.06
CA LYS A 128 15.34 -2.05 6.16
C LYS A 128 15.71 -3.08 7.21
N LEU A 129 15.13 -2.97 8.41
CA LEU A 129 15.38 -3.91 9.50
C LEU A 129 14.97 -5.34 9.13
N LYS A 130 13.83 -5.52 8.45
CA LYS A 130 13.40 -6.83 7.95
C LYS A 130 14.31 -7.34 6.83
N GLU A 131 14.79 -6.49 5.94
CA GLU A 131 15.76 -6.88 4.90
C GLU A 131 17.07 -7.36 5.51
N GLU A 132 17.59 -6.69 6.55
CA GLU A 132 18.78 -7.11 7.30
C GLU A 132 18.59 -8.47 7.98
N LEU A 133 17.43 -8.70 8.62
CA LEU A 133 17.12 -9.99 9.23
C LEU A 133 16.96 -11.11 8.20
N ALA A 134 16.38 -10.80 7.03
CA ALA A 134 16.29 -11.76 5.92
C ALA A 134 17.68 -12.14 5.40
N GLU A 135 18.60 -11.18 5.27
CA GLU A 135 20.00 -11.44 4.91
C GLU A 135 20.73 -12.27 5.98
N GLU A 136 20.43 -12.03 7.26
CA GLU A 136 20.96 -12.85 8.35
C GLU A 136 20.43 -14.29 8.29
N ALA A 137 19.13 -14.47 8.02
CA ALA A 137 18.50 -15.78 7.88
C ALA A 137 19.03 -16.56 6.68
N GLU A 138 19.25 -15.89 5.55
CA GLU A 138 19.77 -16.51 4.33
C GLU A 138 21.15 -17.14 4.52
N LYS A 139 21.96 -16.62 5.46
CA LYS A 139 23.28 -17.20 5.81
C LYS A 139 23.17 -18.56 6.53
N LEU A 140 21.98 -18.93 7.02
CA LEU A 140 21.74 -20.25 7.61
C LEU A 140 21.64 -21.35 6.56
N VAL A 141 21.55 -20.98 5.28
CA VAL A 141 21.46 -21.89 4.13
C VAL A 141 22.77 -21.78 3.31
N PRO A 142 23.41 -22.90 2.92
CA PRO A 142 23.01 -24.28 3.17
C PRO A 142 23.20 -24.72 4.63
N VAL A 143 22.30 -25.58 5.12
CA VAL A 143 22.26 -26.02 6.52
C VAL A 143 23.39 -27.00 6.81
N GLN A 144 24.33 -26.61 7.67
CA GLN A 144 25.45 -27.46 8.11
C GLN A 144 25.17 -28.11 9.47
N ASP A 145 24.69 -27.33 10.44
CA ASP A 145 24.26 -27.79 11.75
C ASP A 145 22.78 -27.41 11.92
N LEU A 146 21.91 -28.41 11.83
CA LEU A 146 20.46 -28.24 11.92
C LEU A 146 20.04 -27.66 13.28
N LYS A 147 20.67 -28.09 14.38
CA LYS A 147 20.29 -27.65 15.73
C LYS A 147 20.67 -26.18 15.92
N ALA A 148 21.87 -25.80 15.52
CA ALA A 148 22.33 -24.41 15.58
C ALA A 148 21.51 -23.51 14.65
N ALA A 149 21.26 -23.94 13.41
CA ALA A 149 20.49 -23.17 12.44
C ALA A 149 19.04 -22.92 12.91
N ARG A 150 18.37 -23.92 13.50
CA ARG A 150 17.02 -23.74 14.09
C ARG A 150 17.01 -22.80 15.29
N ALA A 151 18.06 -22.81 16.11
CA ALA A 151 18.17 -21.89 17.24
C ALA A 151 18.37 -20.44 16.76
N ALA A 152 19.25 -20.23 15.78
CA ALA A 152 19.47 -18.93 15.15
C ALA A 152 18.22 -18.41 14.44
N PHE A 153 17.57 -19.26 13.63
CA PHE A 153 16.35 -18.89 12.92
C PHE A 153 15.22 -18.49 13.87
N ARG A 154 15.03 -19.19 15.00
CA ARG A 154 14.05 -18.78 16.03
C ARG A 154 14.34 -17.38 16.57
N SER A 155 15.60 -17.07 16.89
CA SER A 155 15.97 -15.73 17.37
C SER A 155 15.79 -14.64 16.31
N ILE A 156 16.08 -14.95 15.04
CA ILE A 156 15.79 -14.03 13.92
C ILE A 156 14.28 -13.82 13.78
N ASN A 157 13.48 -14.89 13.85
CA ASN A 157 12.04 -14.82 13.72
C ASN A 157 11.40 -14.01 14.86
N GLU A 158 11.89 -14.15 16.09
CA GLU A 158 11.46 -13.32 17.22
C GLU A 158 11.71 -11.83 16.97
N ARG A 159 12.91 -11.46 16.47
CA ARG A 159 13.21 -10.08 16.07
C ARG A 159 12.38 -9.60 14.89
N TRP A 160 12.09 -10.49 13.95
CA TRP A 160 11.28 -10.21 12.76
C TRP A 160 9.83 -9.87 13.12
N GLU A 161 9.24 -10.65 14.02
CA GLU A 161 7.86 -10.42 14.51
C GLU A 161 7.78 -9.18 15.42
N ALA A 162 8.86 -8.82 16.10
CA ALA A 162 8.94 -7.58 16.87
C ALA A 162 8.97 -6.31 15.99
N ILE A 163 9.38 -6.44 14.72
CA ILE A 163 9.33 -5.32 13.77
C ILE A 163 7.93 -5.19 13.19
N GLY A 164 7.43 -3.95 13.18
CA GLY A 164 6.11 -3.60 12.68
C GLY A 164 5.92 -3.83 11.18
N HIS A 165 4.90 -3.17 10.63
CA HIS A 165 4.53 -3.33 9.23
C HIS A 165 5.55 -2.67 8.29
N VAL A 166 5.68 -3.25 7.10
CA VAL A 166 6.48 -2.74 5.98
C VAL A 166 5.56 -2.22 4.87
N PRO A 167 6.07 -1.48 3.87
CA PRO A 167 5.30 -1.03 2.74
C PRO A 167 4.60 -2.20 2.04
N ARG A 168 3.33 -2.00 1.67
CA ARG A 168 2.44 -3.07 1.17
C ARG A 168 3.00 -3.77 -0.08
N ASP A 169 3.68 -3.03 -0.93
CA ASP A 169 4.34 -3.46 -2.15
C ASP A 169 5.63 -4.25 -1.89
N ALA A 170 6.39 -3.89 -0.85
CA ALA A 170 7.62 -4.59 -0.47
C ALA A 170 7.36 -5.88 0.33
N ARG A 171 6.23 -5.95 1.05
CA ARG A 171 5.89 -7.06 1.96
C ARG A 171 6.06 -8.46 1.34
N PRO A 172 5.49 -8.78 0.15
CA PRO A 172 5.58 -10.13 -0.41
C PRO A 172 7.03 -10.55 -0.70
N LYS A 173 7.89 -9.59 -1.09
CA LYS A 173 9.29 -9.85 -1.40
C LYS A 173 10.06 -10.21 -0.13
N VAL A 174 9.93 -9.40 0.92
CA VAL A 174 10.71 -9.60 2.16
C VAL A 174 10.24 -10.85 2.91
N GLU A 175 8.92 -11.10 2.99
CA GLU A 175 8.36 -12.34 3.58
C GLU A 175 8.77 -13.59 2.78
N GLY A 176 8.80 -13.48 1.44
CA GLY A 176 9.23 -14.59 0.58
C GLY A 176 10.66 -15.07 0.86
N ARG A 177 11.57 -14.16 1.23
CA ARG A 177 12.96 -14.50 1.62
C ARG A 177 12.99 -15.32 2.91
N MET A 178 12.28 -14.87 3.94
CA MET A 178 12.17 -15.59 5.21
C MET A 178 11.55 -16.98 5.03
N HIS A 179 10.45 -17.09 4.27
CA HIS A 179 9.82 -18.38 4.00
C HIS A 179 10.72 -19.33 3.19
N ALA A 180 11.59 -18.82 2.33
CA ALA A 180 12.55 -19.67 1.62
C ALA A 180 13.56 -20.32 2.58
N VAL A 181 14.08 -19.56 3.55
CA VAL A 181 14.96 -20.08 4.59
C VAL A 181 14.23 -21.09 5.48
N GLU A 182 13.02 -20.76 5.91
CA GLU A 182 12.17 -21.65 6.70
C GLU A 182 11.96 -23.00 6.00
N ARG A 183 11.59 -22.98 4.71
CA ARG A 183 11.44 -24.20 3.90
C ARG A 183 12.74 -25.01 3.83
N ALA A 184 13.89 -24.36 3.58
CA ALA A 184 15.17 -25.06 3.52
C ALA A 184 15.54 -25.74 4.85
N LEU A 185 15.22 -25.11 5.98
CA LEU A 185 15.40 -25.71 7.31
C LEU A 185 14.46 -26.90 7.54
N GLN A 186 13.19 -26.79 7.14
CA GLN A 186 12.22 -27.88 7.23
C GLN A 186 12.64 -29.07 6.36
N GLU A 187 13.04 -28.83 5.11
CA GLU A 187 13.53 -29.88 4.22
C GLU A 187 14.78 -30.59 4.78
N SER A 188 15.68 -29.84 5.40
CA SER A 188 16.87 -30.40 6.07
C SER A 188 16.51 -31.24 7.29
N GLU A 189 15.51 -30.83 8.07
CA GLU A 189 14.97 -31.61 9.20
C GLU A 189 14.31 -32.90 8.72
N GLU A 190 13.49 -32.84 7.68
CA GLU A 190 12.87 -34.02 7.09
C GLU A 190 13.91 -35.00 6.54
N ALA A 191 14.99 -34.50 5.93
CA ALA A 191 16.09 -35.33 5.43
C ALA A 191 16.84 -36.04 6.56
N GLU A 192 17.18 -35.33 7.64
CA GLU A 192 17.82 -35.92 8.82
C GLU A 192 16.89 -36.95 9.49
N TRP A 193 15.61 -36.62 9.68
CA TRP A 193 14.63 -37.55 10.24
C TRP A 193 14.50 -38.84 9.41
N ARG A 194 14.43 -38.72 8.07
CA ARG A 194 14.39 -39.89 7.17
C ARG A 194 15.65 -40.75 7.31
N ARG A 195 16.83 -40.14 7.46
CA ARG A 195 18.10 -40.85 7.68
C ARG A 195 18.17 -41.55 9.03
N THR A 196 17.60 -40.94 10.07
CA THR A 196 17.61 -41.49 11.44
C THR A 196 16.37 -42.29 11.78
N ASN A 197 15.45 -42.51 10.82
CA ASN A 197 14.17 -43.17 11.06
C ASN A 197 14.35 -44.52 11.79
N PRO A 198 13.88 -44.62 13.05
CA PRO A 198 14.06 -45.82 13.88
C PRO A 198 13.43 -47.06 13.27
N GLU A 199 12.30 -46.93 12.57
CA GLU A 199 11.63 -48.07 11.93
C GLU A 199 12.38 -48.55 10.68
N ALA A 200 13.02 -47.64 9.95
CA ALA A 200 13.85 -48.01 8.80
C ALA A 200 15.13 -48.72 9.28
N ARG A 201 15.75 -48.22 10.36
CA ARG A 201 16.90 -48.87 11.01
C ARG A 201 16.50 -50.22 11.61
N ALA A 202 15.41 -50.29 12.37
CA ALA A 202 14.93 -51.54 12.98
C ALA A 202 14.53 -52.60 11.94
N ARG A 203 13.95 -52.20 10.79
CA ARG A 203 13.68 -53.12 9.68
C ARG A 203 14.98 -53.62 9.02
N ALA A 204 15.96 -52.75 8.81
CA ALA A 204 17.26 -53.14 8.25
C ALA A 204 18.02 -54.07 9.21
N GLU A 205 18.04 -53.77 10.50
CA GLU A 205 18.61 -54.62 11.56
C GLU A 205 17.86 -55.96 11.65
N GLY A 206 16.53 -55.95 11.61
CA GLY A 206 15.70 -57.15 11.62
C GLY A 206 15.92 -58.06 10.41
N LEU A 207 16.05 -57.48 9.21
CA LEU A 207 16.37 -58.22 7.98
C LEU A 207 17.79 -58.82 8.05
N THR A 208 18.75 -58.04 8.57
CA THR A 208 20.13 -58.50 8.77
C THR A 208 20.17 -59.67 9.77
N GLY A 209 19.41 -59.59 10.86
CA GLY A 209 19.27 -60.68 11.82
C GLY A 209 18.63 -61.94 11.22
N GLN A 210 17.63 -61.79 10.34
CA GLN A 210 17.02 -62.92 9.62
C GLN A 210 18.00 -63.58 8.64
N LEU A 211 18.81 -62.79 7.93
CA LEU A 211 19.86 -63.30 7.05
C LEU A 211 20.93 -64.06 7.84
N GLN A 212 21.37 -63.51 8.98
CA GLN A 212 22.33 -64.17 9.86
C GLN A 212 21.78 -65.49 10.42
N ALA A 213 20.54 -65.50 10.91
CA ALA A 213 19.92 -66.72 11.41
C ALA A 213 19.77 -67.80 10.31
N ALA A 214 19.56 -67.40 9.05
CA ALA A 214 19.51 -68.32 7.92
C ALA A 214 20.91 -68.90 7.59
N VAL A 215 21.96 -68.08 7.68
CA VAL A 215 23.37 -68.48 7.54
C VAL A 215 23.75 -69.48 8.65
N ASP A 216 23.48 -69.15 9.91
CA ASP A 216 23.82 -70.00 11.06
C ASP A 216 23.07 -71.34 11.00
N LYS A 217 21.81 -71.34 10.56
CA LYS A 217 21.02 -72.55 10.36
C LYS A 217 21.62 -73.45 9.27
N LEU A 218 22.02 -72.87 8.13
CA LEU A 218 22.66 -73.61 7.05
C LEU A 218 24.00 -74.20 7.52
N GLN A 219 24.80 -73.43 8.28
CA GLN A 219 26.04 -73.90 8.89
C GLN A 219 25.80 -75.11 9.82
N GLY A 220 24.84 -75.01 10.75
CA GLY A 220 24.51 -76.13 11.65
C GLY A 220 23.99 -77.37 10.91
N GLN A 221 23.25 -77.19 9.81
CA GLN A 221 22.80 -78.30 8.97
C GLN A 221 23.96 -78.96 8.20
N ILE A 222 24.95 -78.19 7.75
CA ILE A 222 26.18 -78.69 7.12
C ILE A 222 26.97 -79.53 8.14
N GLU A 223 27.18 -79.02 9.36
CA GLU A 223 27.88 -79.74 10.43
C GLU A 223 27.19 -81.05 10.79
N THR A 224 25.86 -81.02 10.96
CA THR A 224 25.07 -82.23 11.24
C THR A 224 25.17 -83.26 10.10
N ALA A 225 25.09 -82.81 8.85
CA ALA A 225 25.21 -83.69 7.68
C ALA A 225 26.61 -84.31 7.56
N ARG A 226 27.67 -83.55 7.89
CA ARG A 226 29.05 -84.05 7.95
C ARG A 226 29.24 -85.07 9.08
N ALA A 227 28.71 -84.80 10.28
CA ALA A 227 28.78 -85.72 11.42
C ALA A 227 28.05 -87.05 11.17
N ALA A 228 26.96 -87.03 10.38
CA ALA A 228 26.23 -88.23 9.96
C ALA A 228 26.88 -88.98 8.77
N GLY A 229 28.03 -88.52 8.25
CA GLY A 229 28.72 -89.14 7.12
C GLY A 229 28.08 -88.91 5.75
N ASN A 230 27.11 -88.01 5.63
CA ASN A 230 26.40 -87.72 4.37
C ASN A 230 27.03 -86.54 3.63
N THR A 231 28.16 -86.80 2.97
CA THR A 231 29.00 -85.81 2.28
C THR A 231 28.27 -85.10 1.13
N SER A 232 27.51 -85.83 0.32
CA SER A 232 26.72 -85.27 -0.79
C SER A 232 25.71 -84.21 -0.32
N ARG A 233 25.04 -84.45 0.82
CA ARG A 233 24.10 -83.49 1.40
C ARG A 233 24.82 -82.25 1.97
N ALA A 234 25.97 -82.44 2.61
CA ALA A 234 26.78 -81.33 3.14
C ALA A 234 27.28 -80.40 2.02
N ASP A 235 27.77 -80.95 0.91
CA ASP A 235 28.28 -80.16 -0.21
C ASP A 235 27.18 -79.36 -0.92
N LYS A 236 25.97 -79.91 -0.99
CA LYS A 236 24.81 -79.19 -1.54
C LYS A 236 24.40 -78.00 -0.67
N LEU A 237 24.37 -78.18 0.66
CA LEU A 237 24.06 -77.12 1.61
C LEU A 237 25.18 -76.06 1.65
N GLN A 238 26.44 -76.46 1.49
CA GLN A 238 27.58 -75.53 1.38
C GLN A 238 27.44 -74.63 0.16
N LYS A 239 27.11 -75.17 -1.03
CA LYS A 239 26.85 -74.35 -2.23
C LYS A 239 25.68 -73.38 -2.04
N GLU A 240 24.64 -73.77 -1.29
CA GLU A 240 23.52 -72.89 -0.97
C GLU A 240 23.92 -71.78 0.00
N LEU A 241 24.80 -72.07 0.97
CA LEU A 241 25.37 -71.08 1.87
C LEU A 241 26.24 -70.07 1.12
N ASP A 242 27.16 -70.57 0.27
CA ASP A 242 28.07 -69.74 -0.52
C ASP A 242 27.27 -68.80 -1.46
N GLY A 243 26.18 -69.29 -2.04
CA GLY A 243 25.28 -68.48 -2.88
C GLY A 243 24.46 -67.42 -2.13
N ARG A 244 24.34 -67.51 -0.80
CA ARG A 244 23.68 -66.49 0.05
C ARG A 244 24.66 -65.50 0.67
N GLN A 245 25.95 -65.81 0.64
CA GLN A 245 27.03 -64.97 1.16
C GLN A 245 27.74 -64.13 0.07
N ALA A 246 27.50 -64.45 -1.21
CA ALA A 246 27.96 -63.69 -2.38
C ALA A 246 27.05 -62.49 -2.69
#